data_AF-A0A0K8UIW6-F1
#
_entry.id   AF-A0A0K8UIW6-F1
#
_cell.length_a   1.000
_cell.length_b   1.000
_cell.length_c   1.000
_cell.angle_alpha   90.00
_cell.angle_beta   90.00
_cell.angle_gamma   90.00
#
_symmetry.space_group_name_H-M   'P 1'
#
loop_
_entity.id
_entity.type
_entity.pdbx_description
1 polymer ?
#
loop_
_entity_poly.entity_id
_entity_poly.type
_entity_poly.pdbx_seq_one_letter_code
_entity_poly.pdbx_strand_id
1 'polypeptide(L)'
;MNFRVMRCISANHPDHNINVNCWKLPHNIELAGPEFHKSKKVDILLGAETFFDLLAVGQIKNGPNQPTLQKTLLGWIVSGKYASNISSPPRLHSTICQAEEDFTSIDSVVQKFWALEELPSDSNGIKFTQEQQECENFFVNTTQVLPSGRLQVRMPFKADRKLLGHSYETAVRRFQALERKTLKDPELRRMYLDFMNEYRALGHMSPTNNKIQSESHYFIPH
;
A
#
# COMPACT_ATOMS: atom_id res chain seq x y z
N MET A 1 -12.34 10.24 -21.55
CA MET A 1 -13.04 9.18 -20.79
C MET A 1 -12.19 7.92 -20.89
N ASN A 2 -11.65 7.46 -19.77
CA ASN A 2 -10.91 6.20 -19.73
C ASN A 2 -11.92 5.07 -19.48
N PHE A 3 -12.12 4.21 -20.48
CA PHE A 3 -12.95 3.03 -20.34
C PHE A 3 -12.06 1.86 -19.90
N ARG A 4 -12.47 1.12 -18.86
CA ARG A 4 -11.82 -0.12 -18.46
C ARG A 4 -12.60 -1.30 -19.05
N VAL A 5 -11.91 -2.15 -19.80
CA VAL A 5 -12.47 -3.38 -20.36
C VAL A 5 -11.97 -4.55 -19.52
N MET A 6 -12.86 -5.16 -18.72
CA MET A 6 -12.54 -6.34 -17.90
C MET A 6 -12.84 -7.62 -18.68
N ARG A 7 -11.93 -8.60 -18.68
CA ARG A 7 -12.12 -9.90 -19.34
C ARG A 7 -13.11 -10.82 -18.62
N CYS A 8 -13.24 -10.69 -17.30
CA CYS A 8 -14.19 -11.43 -16.49
C CYS A 8 -14.62 -10.54 -15.31
N ILE A 9 -15.93 -10.49 -15.04
CA ILE A 9 -16.49 -9.55 -14.05
C ILE A 9 -16.83 -10.26 -12.72
N SER A 10 -16.87 -11.61 -12.69
CA SER A 10 -17.14 -12.38 -11.47
C SER A 10 -16.44 -13.74 -11.45
N ALA A 11 -16.15 -14.24 -10.24
CA ALA A 11 -15.81 -15.63 -9.99
C ALA A 11 -17.05 -16.54 -10.08
N ASN A 12 -16.89 -17.84 -9.79
CA ASN A 12 -18.03 -18.72 -9.59
C ASN A 12 -18.87 -18.26 -8.41
N HIS A 13 -20.20 -18.33 -8.53
CA HIS A 13 -21.11 -18.03 -7.47
C HIS A 13 -22.14 -19.17 -7.31
N PRO A 14 -22.31 -19.73 -6.10
CA PRO A 14 -21.50 -19.50 -4.90
C PRO A 14 -20.04 -19.99 -5.06
N ASP A 15 -19.14 -19.56 -4.17
CA ASP A 15 -17.72 -19.95 -4.20
C ASP A 15 -17.51 -21.48 -4.03
N HIS A 16 -18.46 -22.15 -3.39
CA HIS A 16 -18.50 -23.61 -3.21
C HIS A 16 -19.95 -24.10 -3.21
N ASN A 17 -20.16 -25.41 -3.44
CA ASN A 17 -21.49 -26.01 -3.41
C ASN A 17 -22.12 -25.88 -2.02
N ILE A 18 -23.35 -25.39 -1.96
CA ILE A 18 -24.13 -25.22 -0.74
C ILE A 18 -25.03 -26.44 -0.54
N ASN A 19 -25.00 -27.02 0.65
CA ASN A 19 -25.96 -28.05 1.03
C ASN A 19 -27.29 -27.42 1.43
N VAL A 20 -28.32 -27.61 0.61
CA VAL A 20 -29.66 -27.05 0.80
C VAL A 20 -30.68 -28.06 1.36
N ASN A 21 -30.26 -29.28 1.69
CA ASN A 21 -31.17 -30.36 2.11
C ASN A 21 -31.95 -30.02 3.40
N CYS A 22 -31.37 -29.19 4.27
CA CYS A 22 -32.01 -28.73 5.51
C CYS A 22 -32.85 -27.46 5.33
N TRP A 23 -32.97 -26.95 4.10
CA TRP A 23 -33.74 -25.73 3.82
C TRP A 23 -35.18 -26.09 3.49
N LYS A 24 -36.11 -25.40 4.16
CA LYS A 24 -37.56 -25.63 3.96
C LYS A 24 -38.07 -24.88 2.72
N LEU A 25 -37.53 -25.19 1.54
CA LEU A 25 -37.95 -24.54 0.30
C LEU A 25 -39.36 -25.02 -0.10
N PRO A 26 -40.31 -24.11 -0.38
CA PRO A 26 -41.62 -24.50 -0.89
C PRO A 26 -41.48 -25.21 -2.25
N HIS A 27 -42.26 -26.25 -2.49
CA HIS A 27 -42.22 -27.00 -3.75
C HIS A 27 -43.02 -26.31 -4.88
N ASN A 28 -43.82 -25.30 -4.54
CA ASN A 28 -44.75 -24.61 -5.44
C ASN A 28 -44.23 -23.26 -5.94
N ILE A 29 -42.91 -23.03 -5.88
CA ILE A 29 -42.29 -21.79 -6.36
C ILE A 29 -41.31 -22.09 -7.48
N GLU A 30 -41.26 -21.20 -8.45
CA GLU A 30 -40.29 -21.24 -9.53
C GLU A 30 -39.09 -20.36 -9.17
N LEU A 31 -37.92 -20.97 -9.05
CA LEU A 31 -36.68 -20.25 -8.75
C LEU A 31 -36.11 -19.62 -10.01
N ALA A 32 -35.63 -18.39 -9.91
CA ALA A 32 -34.95 -17.71 -11.02
C ALA A 32 -33.65 -18.44 -11.43
N GLY A 33 -33.03 -19.16 -10.49
CA GLY A 33 -31.89 -20.04 -10.75
C GLY A 33 -32.08 -21.40 -10.05
N PRO A 34 -32.53 -22.45 -10.74
CA PRO A 34 -32.76 -23.77 -10.14
C PRO A 34 -31.51 -24.40 -9.51
N GLU A 35 -30.33 -24.06 -10.04
CA GLU A 35 -29.04 -24.56 -9.59
C GLU A 35 -28.26 -23.55 -8.74
N PHE A 36 -28.94 -22.61 -8.08
CA PHE A 36 -28.30 -21.56 -7.25
C PHE A 36 -27.33 -22.09 -6.17
N HIS A 37 -27.46 -23.37 -5.79
CA HIS A 37 -26.66 -24.02 -4.76
C HIS A 37 -25.36 -24.64 -5.30
N LYS A 38 -25.18 -24.71 -6.63
CA LYS A 38 -23.97 -25.26 -7.26
C LYS A 38 -23.02 -24.12 -7.61
N SER A 39 -21.74 -24.29 -7.27
CA SER A 39 -20.70 -23.34 -7.67
C SER A 39 -20.53 -23.35 -9.19
N LYS A 40 -20.93 -22.25 -9.84
CA LYS A 40 -20.90 -22.09 -11.29
C LYS A 40 -20.56 -20.65 -11.66
N LYS A 41 -20.06 -20.45 -12.88
CA LYS A 41 -19.82 -19.12 -13.43
C LYS A 41 -21.14 -18.37 -13.55
N VAL A 42 -21.14 -17.07 -13.27
CA VAL A 42 -22.31 -16.20 -13.50
C VAL A 42 -22.50 -16.00 -15.00
N ASP A 43 -23.72 -16.26 -15.47
CA ASP A 43 -24.07 -16.13 -16.89
C ASP A 43 -24.40 -14.67 -17.26
N ILE A 44 -25.13 -13.96 -16.38
CA ILE A 44 -25.62 -12.59 -16.61
C ILE A 44 -25.42 -11.76 -15.35
N LEU A 45 -24.90 -10.54 -15.52
CA LEU A 45 -24.84 -9.53 -14.47
C LEU A 45 -25.91 -8.48 -14.69
N LEU A 46 -26.69 -8.23 -13.64
CA LEU A 46 -27.74 -7.22 -13.64
C LEU A 46 -27.23 -5.96 -12.94
N GLY A 47 -27.39 -4.82 -13.60
CA GLY A 47 -27.02 -3.53 -13.04
C GLY A 47 -27.85 -3.17 -11.80
N ALA A 48 -27.30 -2.32 -10.93
CA ALA A 48 -28.02 -1.86 -9.75
C ALA A 48 -29.28 -1.04 -10.11
N GLU A 49 -29.29 -0.40 -11.28
CA GLU A 49 -30.46 0.32 -11.82
C GLU A 49 -31.64 -0.64 -12.09
N THR A 50 -31.38 -1.81 -12.67
CA THR A 50 -32.43 -2.80 -12.98
C THR A 50 -32.80 -3.66 -11.78
N PHE A 51 -31.94 -3.74 -10.76
CA PHE A 51 -32.18 -4.54 -9.56
C PHE A 51 -33.52 -4.19 -8.89
N PHE A 52 -33.79 -2.90 -8.68
CA PHE A 52 -35.00 -2.46 -7.98
C PHE A 52 -36.26 -2.66 -8.81
N ASP A 53 -36.17 -2.53 -10.14
CA ASP A 53 -37.28 -2.75 -11.06
C ASP A 53 -37.72 -4.23 -11.13
N LEU A 54 -36.78 -5.15 -10.89
CA LEU A 54 -37.04 -6.59 -10.90
C LEU A 54 -37.71 -7.08 -9.61
N LEU A 55 -37.66 -6.32 -8.50
CA LEU A 55 -38.26 -6.75 -7.24
C LEU A 55 -39.78 -6.78 -7.35
N ALA A 56 -40.37 -7.90 -6.97
CA ALA A 56 -41.82 -8.09 -6.95
C ALA A 56 -42.32 -8.25 -5.50
N VAL A 57 -43.62 -8.01 -5.31
CA VAL A 57 -44.27 -8.23 -4.01
C VAL A 57 -44.26 -9.73 -3.69
N GLY A 58 -43.61 -10.09 -2.59
CA GLY A 58 -43.55 -11.46 -2.09
C GLY A 58 -42.23 -11.77 -1.40
N GLN A 59 -42.30 -12.13 -0.12
CA GLN A 59 -41.17 -12.64 0.65
C GLN A 59 -41.61 -13.86 1.48
N ILE A 60 -40.77 -14.89 1.52
CA ILE A 60 -40.99 -16.06 2.37
C ILE A 60 -39.81 -16.17 3.34
N LYS A 61 -40.11 -16.13 4.64
CA LYS A 61 -39.13 -16.26 5.72
C LYS A 61 -39.44 -17.53 6.50
N ASN A 62 -38.61 -18.56 6.33
CA ASN A 62 -38.85 -19.90 6.88
C ASN A 62 -38.41 -20.06 8.36
N GLY A 63 -38.08 -18.96 9.04
CA GLY A 63 -37.66 -18.93 10.43
C GLY A 63 -36.20 -18.50 10.62
N PRO A 64 -35.70 -18.51 11.88
CA PRO A 64 -34.33 -18.14 12.20
C PRO A 64 -33.32 -19.08 11.52
N ASN A 65 -32.20 -18.52 11.07
CA ASN A 65 -31.10 -19.23 10.39
C ASN A 65 -31.48 -19.93 9.06
N GLN A 66 -32.62 -19.56 8.47
CA GLN A 66 -33.02 -19.95 7.13
C GLN A 66 -32.88 -18.74 6.19
N PRO A 67 -32.53 -18.97 4.92
CA PRO A 67 -32.50 -17.89 3.95
C PRO A 67 -33.91 -17.36 3.69
N THR A 68 -33.98 -16.09 3.30
CA THR A 68 -35.20 -15.44 2.84
C THR A 68 -35.35 -15.66 1.34
N LEU A 69 -36.56 -16.03 0.92
CA LEU A 69 -36.91 -16.06 -0.50
C LEU A 69 -37.56 -14.73 -0.88
N GLN A 70 -37.07 -14.11 -1.94
CA GLN A 70 -37.60 -12.86 -2.47
C GLN A 70 -38.16 -13.12 -3.86
N LYS A 71 -39.38 -12.67 -4.12
CA LYS A 71 -39.97 -12.75 -5.45
C LYS A 71 -39.37 -11.67 -6.34
N THR A 72 -38.99 -12.03 -7.56
CA THR A 72 -38.62 -11.09 -8.62
C THR A 72 -39.45 -11.37 -9.87
N LEU A 73 -39.38 -10.49 -10.87
CA LEU A 73 -39.99 -10.71 -12.18
C LEU A 73 -39.41 -11.93 -12.93
N LEU A 74 -38.22 -12.40 -12.55
CA LEU A 74 -37.54 -13.56 -13.15
C LEU A 74 -37.78 -14.87 -12.38
N GLY A 75 -38.54 -14.83 -11.28
CA GLY A 75 -38.72 -15.95 -10.36
C GLY A 75 -38.22 -15.64 -8.96
N TRP A 76 -38.28 -16.63 -8.08
CA TRP A 76 -37.87 -16.50 -6.69
C TRP A 76 -36.35 -16.61 -6.56
N ILE A 77 -35.75 -15.67 -5.84
CA ILE A 77 -34.32 -15.69 -5.49
C ILE A 77 -34.14 -16.01 -4.01
N VAL A 78 -32.99 -16.60 -3.69
CA VAL A 78 -32.59 -16.90 -2.31
C VAL A 78 -31.63 -15.81 -1.83
N SER A 79 -31.87 -15.24 -0.64
CA SER A 79 -31.02 -14.21 -0.06
C SER A 79 -30.94 -14.32 1.46
N GLY A 80 -29.82 -13.88 2.04
CA GLY A 80 -29.61 -13.81 3.48
C GLY A 80 -28.85 -14.99 4.06
N LYS A 81 -28.71 -14.97 5.39
CA LYS A 81 -27.90 -15.94 6.14
C LYS A 81 -28.56 -17.31 6.22
N TYR A 82 -27.73 -18.36 6.19
CA TYR A 82 -28.14 -19.73 6.44
C TYR A 82 -27.18 -20.38 7.44
N ALA A 83 -27.68 -21.35 8.22
CA ALA A 83 -26.82 -22.19 9.05
C ALA A 83 -26.10 -23.23 8.17
N SER A 84 -24.77 -23.18 8.18
CA SER A 84 -23.90 -24.20 7.62
C SER A 84 -23.37 -25.06 8.76
N ASN A 85 -23.57 -26.38 8.70
CA ASN A 85 -23.05 -27.33 9.71
C ASN A 85 -21.55 -27.63 9.54
N ILE A 86 -20.80 -26.78 8.81
CA ILE A 86 -19.36 -26.95 8.68
C ILE A 86 -18.73 -26.53 10.02
N SER A 87 -18.04 -27.46 10.68
CA SER A 87 -17.46 -27.35 12.03
C SER A 87 -16.24 -26.41 12.12
N SER A 88 -16.19 -25.40 11.27
CA SER A 88 -15.14 -24.39 11.25
C SER A 88 -15.85 -23.05 11.26
N PRO A 89 -15.42 -22.06 12.05
CA PRO A 89 -15.98 -20.72 11.93
C PRO A 89 -15.91 -20.34 10.45
N PRO A 90 -17.01 -19.92 9.81
CA PRO A 90 -16.93 -19.38 8.47
C PRO A 90 -15.92 -18.25 8.60
N ARG A 91 -14.76 -18.39 7.95
CA ARG A 91 -13.85 -17.24 7.79
C ARG A 91 -14.77 -16.14 7.27
N LEU A 92 -14.84 -15.03 7.99
CA LEU A 92 -15.60 -13.85 7.56
C LEU A 92 -15.00 -13.44 6.21
N HIS A 93 -15.50 -14.03 5.14
CA HIS A 93 -15.06 -13.73 3.80
C HIS A 93 -15.90 -12.52 3.41
N SER A 94 -15.39 -11.36 3.79
CA SER A 94 -15.68 -10.16 3.03
C SER A 94 -15.14 -10.43 1.64
N THR A 95 -16.00 -10.81 0.70
CA THR A 95 -15.65 -10.80 -0.72
C THR A 95 -15.51 -9.33 -1.11
N ILE A 96 -14.34 -8.77 -0.82
CA ILE A 96 -13.89 -7.55 -1.46
C ILE A 96 -13.63 -7.98 -2.90
N CYS A 97 -14.53 -7.62 -3.81
CA CYS A 97 -14.23 -7.65 -5.23
C CYS A 97 -13.17 -6.58 -5.51
N GLN A 98 -11.91 -6.88 -5.16
CA GLN A 98 -10.79 -6.16 -5.73
C GLN A 98 -10.77 -6.55 -7.21
N ALA A 99 -11.04 -5.56 -8.06
CA ALA A 99 -10.85 -5.68 -9.50
C ALA A 99 -9.34 -5.79 -9.75
N GLU A 100 -8.78 -6.97 -9.50
CA GLU A 100 -7.42 -7.29 -9.91
C GLU A 100 -7.47 -7.73 -11.38
N GLU A 101 -6.80 -6.94 -12.20
CA GLU A 101 -6.44 -7.31 -13.56
C GLU A 101 -5.54 -8.55 -13.45
N ASP A 102 -6.03 -9.67 -13.95
CA ASP A 102 -5.43 -10.99 -13.93
C ASP A 102 -5.57 -11.75 -12.60
N PHE A 103 -6.11 -12.99 -12.68
CA PHE A 103 -5.71 -14.08 -11.79
C PHE A 103 -4.22 -14.36 -12.02
N THR A 104 -3.37 -13.41 -11.66
CA THR A 104 -1.98 -13.67 -11.41
C THR A 104 -2.00 -14.59 -10.19
N SER A 105 -1.54 -15.83 -10.34
CA SER A 105 -1.26 -16.68 -9.16
C SER A 105 -0.52 -15.80 -8.16
N ILE A 106 -0.78 -15.96 -6.85
CA ILE A 106 0.03 -15.32 -5.81
C ILE A 106 1.51 -15.50 -6.14
N ASP A 107 1.89 -16.65 -6.67
CA ASP A 107 3.25 -16.94 -7.14
C ASP A 107 3.75 -15.92 -8.17
N SER A 108 2.91 -15.51 -9.12
CA SER A 108 3.27 -14.53 -10.13
C SER A 108 3.25 -13.09 -9.63
N VAL A 109 2.42 -12.74 -8.64
CA VAL A 109 2.48 -11.43 -7.97
C VAL A 109 3.75 -11.34 -7.14
N VAL A 110 4.05 -12.38 -6.37
CA VAL A 110 5.27 -12.53 -5.58
C VAL A 110 6.49 -12.51 -6.52
N GLN A 111 6.47 -13.24 -7.63
CA GLN A 111 7.55 -13.24 -8.62
C GLN A 111 7.75 -11.85 -9.25
N LYS A 112 6.67 -11.13 -9.58
CA LYS A 112 6.78 -9.74 -10.08
C LYS A 112 7.33 -8.80 -9.02
N PHE A 113 6.92 -8.96 -7.76
CA PHE A 113 7.45 -8.19 -6.64
C PHE A 113 8.96 -8.42 -6.48
N TRP A 114 9.40 -9.68 -6.45
CA TRP A 114 10.82 -10.03 -6.39
C TRP A 114 11.59 -9.52 -7.60
N ALA A 115 11.04 -9.61 -8.82
CA ALA A 115 11.69 -9.09 -10.03
C ALA A 115 11.84 -7.56 -10.02
N LEU A 116 11.00 -6.83 -9.27
CA LEU A 116 11.10 -5.37 -9.10
C LEU A 116 12.09 -4.97 -8.00
N GLU A 117 12.18 -5.74 -6.93
CA GLU A 117 13.15 -5.51 -5.85
C GLU A 117 14.53 -6.12 -6.14
N GLU A 118 14.63 -7.00 -7.14
CA GLU A 118 15.90 -7.59 -7.55
C GLU A 118 16.86 -6.50 -8.01
N LEU A 119 18.02 -6.45 -7.36
CA LEU A 119 19.07 -5.53 -7.76
C LEU A 119 19.55 -5.88 -9.17
N PRO A 120 19.86 -4.88 -10.01
CA PRO A 120 20.51 -5.12 -11.28
C PRO A 120 21.80 -5.90 -11.04
N SER A 121 21.88 -7.08 -11.66
CA SER A 121 23.04 -7.95 -11.64
C SER A 121 23.41 -8.31 -13.07
N ASP A 122 24.70 -8.55 -13.31
CA ASP A 122 25.19 -9.00 -14.62
C ASP A 122 24.48 -10.29 -15.09
N SER A 123 23.99 -11.11 -14.16
CA SER A 123 23.20 -12.33 -14.43
C SER A 123 21.79 -12.06 -14.97
N ASN A 124 21.16 -10.93 -14.59
CA ASN A 124 19.79 -10.60 -14.98
C ASN A 124 19.73 -9.69 -16.23
N GLY A 125 20.88 -9.39 -16.85
CA GLY A 125 20.98 -8.63 -18.09
C GLY A 125 20.67 -7.13 -17.97
N ILE A 126 20.38 -6.64 -16.76
CA ILE A 126 20.14 -5.22 -16.48
C ILE A 126 21.50 -4.53 -16.34
N LYS A 127 21.92 -3.84 -17.40
CA LYS A 127 23.14 -3.03 -17.36
C LYS A 127 22.86 -1.72 -16.64
N PHE A 128 23.66 -1.41 -15.63
CA PHE A 128 23.65 -0.09 -15.00
C PHE A 128 23.90 0.99 -16.05
N THR A 129 23.24 2.13 -15.90
CA THR A 129 23.66 3.35 -16.58
C THR A 129 25.04 3.75 -16.06
N GLN A 130 25.77 4.58 -16.82
CA GLN A 130 27.07 5.07 -16.38
C GLN A 130 26.99 5.77 -15.00
N GLU A 131 25.96 6.60 -14.77
CA GLU A 131 25.74 7.26 -13.47
C GLU A 131 25.53 6.26 -12.33
N GLN A 132 24.78 5.18 -12.58
CA GLN A 132 24.55 4.13 -11.59
C GLN A 132 25.83 3.36 -11.27
N GLN A 133 26.63 3.04 -12.28
CA GLN A 133 27.92 2.37 -12.08
C GLN A 133 28.91 3.24 -11.29
N GLU A 134 28.94 4.54 -11.57
CA GLU A 134 29.76 5.50 -10.81
C GLU A 134 29.30 5.59 -9.35
N CYS A 135 27.99 5.58 -9.11
CA CYS A 135 27.42 5.56 -7.75
C CYS A 135 27.75 4.28 -6.99
N GLU A 136 27.64 3.12 -7.64
CA GLU A 136 27.97 1.82 -7.05
C GLU A 136 29.46 1.75 -6.70
N ASN A 137 30.33 2.11 -7.63
CA ASN A 137 31.77 2.18 -7.40
C ASN A 137 32.10 3.15 -6.25
N PHE A 138 31.41 4.29 -6.16
CA PHE A 138 31.59 5.23 -5.06
C PHE A 138 31.16 4.63 -3.72
N PHE A 139 30.00 3.96 -3.67
CA PHE A 139 29.50 3.30 -2.47
C PHE A 139 30.48 2.23 -1.99
N VAL A 140 30.92 1.31 -2.87
CA VAL A 140 31.88 0.25 -2.53
C VAL A 140 33.20 0.84 -2.02
N ASN A 141 33.71 1.89 -2.65
CA ASN A 141 35.00 2.48 -2.29
C ASN A 141 34.97 3.35 -1.01
N THR A 142 33.79 3.83 -0.60
CA THR A 142 33.67 4.82 0.49
C THR A 142 32.83 4.37 1.66
N THR A 143 32.17 3.22 1.55
CA THR A 143 31.39 2.63 2.63
C THR A 143 32.23 1.67 3.44
N GLN A 144 32.20 1.85 4.76
CA GLN A 144 32.90 0.97 5.70
C GLN A 144 32.00 0.60 6.87
N VAL A 145 32.18 -0.62 7.38
CA VAL A 145 31.55 -1.06 8.63
C VAL A 145 32.47 -0.64 9.78
N LEU A 146 31.97 0.21 10.66
CA LEU A 146 32.68 0.63 11.87
C LEU A 146 32.78 -0.55 12.86
N PRO A 147 33.75 -0.55 13.80
CA PRO A 147 33.85 -1.57 14.85
C PRO A 147 32.58 -1.74 15.71
N SER A 148 31.70 -0.73 15.73
CA SER A 148 30.39 -0.78 16.38
C SER A 148 29.32 -1.55 15.60
N GLY A 149 29.62 -2.04 14.40
CA GLY A 149 28.66 -2.67 13.48
C GLY A 149 27.85 -1.69 12.63
N ARG A 150 28.06 -0.37 12.78
CA ARG A 150 27.35 0.65 11.99
C ARG A 150 28.03 0.86 10.64
N LEU A 151 27.23 1.09 9.59
CA LEU A 151 27.74 1.51 8.28
C LEU A 151 28.05 3.01 8.29
N GLN A 152 29.27 3.36 7.94
CA GLN A 152 29.65 4.71 7.57
C GLN A 152 29.65 4.79 6.04
N VAL A 153 28.69 5.53 5.50
CA VAL A 153 28.51 5.74 4.06
C VAL A 153 28.88 7.17 3.73
N ARG A 154 29.70 7.38 2.72
CA ARG A 154 29.92 8.72 2.17
C ARG A 154 28.80 9.03 1.19
N MET A 155 28.24 10.24 1.25
CA MET A 155 27.20 10.66 0.32
C MET A 155 27.80 11.04 -1.04
N PRO A 156 27.34 10.46 -2.16
CA PRO A 156 27.77 10.85 -3.49
C PRO A 156 27.17 12.21 -3.88
N PHE A 157 27.85 12.93 -4.77
CA PHE A 157 27.32 14.14 -5.40
C PHE A 157 27.01 13.84 -6.87
N LYS A 158 25.85 14.30 -7.35
CA LYS A 158 25.49 14.14 -8.77
C LYS A 158 26.30 15.06 -9.71
N ALA A 159 26.77 16.19 -9.20
CA ALA A 159 27.54 17.17 -9.96
C ALA A 159 28.75 17.65 -9.15
N ASP A 160 29.64 18.42 -9.78
CA ASP A 160 30.82 18.99 -9.09
C ASP A 160 30.38 19.79 -7.85
N ARG A 161 31.03 19.51 -6.71
CA ARG A 161 30.81 20.18 -5.42
C ARG A 161 30.97 21.70 -5.54
N LYS A 162 31.77 22.17 -6.50
CA LYS A 162 31.97 23.60 -6.78
C LYS A 162 30.69 24.30 -7.23
N LEU A 163 29.69 23.57 -7.75
CA LEU A 163 28.41 24.11 -8.20
C LEU A 163 27.42 24.39 -7.05
N LEU A 164 27.75 23.99 -5.81
CA LEU A 164 26.88 24.23 -4.65
C LEU A 164 26.71 25.73 -4.30
N GLY A 165 27.49 26.60 -4.93
CA GLY A 165 27.33 28.06 -4.86
C GLY A 165 27.62 28.66 -3.48
N HIS A 166 27.08 29.85 -3.23
CA HIS A 166 27.27 30.61 -1.99
C HIS A 166 26.12 30.36 -0.99
N SER A 167 26.26 29.33 -0.14
CA SER A 167 25.25 29.01 0.91
C SER A 167 25.45 29.75 2.23
N TYR A 168 26.65 30.29 2.47
CA TYR A 168 27.02 30.94 3.73
C TYR A 168 26.07 32.08 4.12
N GLU A 169 25.84 33.04 3.22
CA GLU A 169 24.97 34.19 3.49
C GLU A 169 23.54 33.77 3.85
N THR A 170 23.03 32.72 3.17
CA THR A 170 21.71 32.17 3.45
C THR A 170 21.67 31.52 4.84
N ALA A 171 22.68 30.71 5.17
CA ALA A 171 22.80 30.09 6.50
C ALA A 171 22.90 31.14 7.61
N VAL A 172 23.72 32.18 7.44
CA VAL A 172 23.86 33.28 8.42
C VAL A 172 22.54 34.03 8.60
N ARG A 173 21.85 34.37 7.50
CA ARG A 173 20.56 35.09 7.57
C ARG A 173 19.50 34.27 8.33
N ARG A 174 19.47 32.95 8.12
CA ARG A 174 18.57 32.02 8.81
C ARG A 174 18.94 31.88 10.28
N PHE A 175 20.22 31.74 10.60
CA PHE A 175 20.72 31.71 11.98
C PHE A 175 20.32 32.98 12.75
N GLN A 176 20.53 34.17 12.17
CA GLN A 176 20.11 35.42 12.79
C GLN A 176 18.59 35.52 12.97
N ALA A 177 17.80 34.95 12.06
CA ALA A 177 16.35 34.89 12.21
C ALA A 177 15.92 33.98 13.36
N LEU A 178 16.60 32.84 13.51
CA LEU A 178 16.42 31.93 14.66
C LEU A 178 16.76 32.64 15.97
N GLU A 179 17.91 33.33 16.05
CA GLU A 179 18.31 34.11 17.24
C GLU A 179 17.28 35.18 17.61
N ARG A 180 16.73 35.91 16.63
CA ARG A 180 15.66 36.88 16.90
C ARG A 180 14.38 36.21 17.41
N LYS A 181 14.07 35.00 16.95
CA LYS A 181 12.89 34.24 17.39
C LYS A 181 13.08 33.73 18.83
N THR A 182 14.23 33.14 19.13
CA THR A 182 14.58 32.65 20.48
C THR A 182 14.72 33.79 21.48
N LEU A 183 15.14 34.98 21.07
CA LEU A 183 15.14 36.17 21.95
C LEU A 183 13.74 36.62 22.38
N LYS A 184 12.72 36.40 21.53
CA LYS A 184 11.33 36.76 21.84
C LYS A 184 10.63 35.72 22.70
N ASP A 185 11.11 34.47 22.68
CA ASP A 185 10.53 33.32 23.35
C ASP A 185 11.59 32.63 24.23
N PRO A 186 11.64 32.96 25.54
CA PRO A 186 12.63 32.39 26.46
C PRO A 186 12.54 30.87 26.61
N GLU A 187 11.36 30.27 26.45
CA GLU A 187 11.20 28.82 26.56
C GLU A 187 11.81 28.13 25.35
N LEU A 188 11.50 28.62 24.14
CA LEU A 188 12.11 28.12 22.91
C LEU A 188 13.64 28.24 22.94
N ARG A 189 14.16 29.36 23.48
CA ARG A 189 15.61 29.54 23.66
C ARG A 189 16.22 28.46 24.55
N ARG A 190 15.58 28.18 25.69
CA ARG A 190 16.06 27.14 26.62
C ARG A 190 16.08 25.79 25.92
N MET A 191 14.98 25.38 25.28
CA MET A 191 14.90 24.10 24.57
C MET A 191 15.94 23.97 23.45
N TYR A 192 16.17 25.04 22.69
CA TYR A 192 17.19 25.05 21.64
C TYR A 192 18.60 24.89 22.19
N LEU A 193 18.94 25.60 23.28
CA LEU A 193 20.26 25.47 23.92
C LEU A 193 20.46 24.09 24.55
N ASP A 194 19.43 23.54 25.17
CA ASP A 194 19.46 22.18 25.75
C ASP A 194 19.74 21.16 24.63
N PHE A 195 19.01 21.24 23.50
CA PHE A 195 19.24 20.39 22.33
C PHE A 195 20.66 20.53 21.78
N MET A 196 21.16 21.76 21.59
CA MET A 196 22.52 21.97 21.07
C MET A 196 23.58 21.42 22.04
N ASN A 197 23.39 21.54 23.35
CA ASN A 197 24.32 20.97 24.31
C ASN A 197 24.32 19.43 24.26
N GLU A 198 23.14 18.82 24.19
CA GLU A 198 23.00 17.36 24.06
C GLU A 198 23.61 16.86 22.74
N TYR A 199 23.28 17.50 21.62
CA TYR A 199 23.79 17.14 20.29
C TYR A 199 25.33 17.20 20.23
N ARG A 200 25.94 18.17 20.92
CA ARG A 200 27.40 18.23 21.11
C ARG A 200 27.91 17.13 22.04
N ALA A 201 27.25 16.89 23.17
CA ALA A 201 27.67 15.88 24.14
C ALA A 201 27.65 14.46 23.55
N LEU A 202 26.70 14.18 22.65
CA LEU A 202 26.61 12.94 21.88
C LEU A 202 27.66 12.83 20.75
N GLY A 203 28.48 13.88 20.54
CA GLY A 203 29.49 13.90 19.49
C GLY A 203 28.92 14.09 18.08
N HIS A 204 27.67 14.53 17.94
CA HIS A 204 27.05 14.78 16.64
C HIS A 204 27.43 16.14 16.03
N MET A 205 28.04 17.03 16.81
CA MET A 205 28.67 18.24 16.30
C MET A 205 29.90 18.65 17.12
N SER A 206 30.79 19.40 16.50
CA SER A 206 31.96 20.01 17.13
C SER A 206 32.10 21.47 16.68
N PRO A 207 32.66 22.34 17.55
CA PRO A 207 32.97 23.70 17.14
C PRO A 207 34.01 23.68 16.01
N THR A 208 33.73 24.44 14.95
CA THR A 208 34.67 24.62 13.84
C THR A 208 35.65 25.76 14.16
N ASN A 209 36.83 25.75 13.56
CA ASN A 209 37.88 26.76 13.80
C ASN A 209 37.58 28.13 13.17
N ASN A 210 36.35 28.37 12.71
CA ASN A 210 35.87 29.58 12.02
C ASN A 210 36.73 30.06 10.82
N LYS A 211 37.66 29.22 10.37
CA LYS A 211 38.41 29.42 9.13
C LYS A 211 37.62 28.74 8.02
N ILE A 212 37.00 29.54 7.15
CA ILE A 212 36.48 29.03 5.88
C ILE A 212 37.71 28.59 5.10
N GLN A 213 37.95 27.29 5.00
CA GLN A 213 39.10 26.79 4.25
C GLN A 213 38.90 27.13 2.77
N SER A 214 40.00 27.23 2.00
CA SER A 214 39.94 27.53 0.56
C SER A 214 39.21 26.47 -0.28
N GLU A 215 38.92 25.31 0.29
CA GLU A 215 38.13 24.27 -0.38
C GLU A 215 36.64 24.64 -0.46
N SER A 216 35.88 23.99 -1.34
CA SER A 216 34.44 24.27 -1.47
C SER A 216 33.65 23.76 -0.26
N HIS A 217 33.04 24.68 0.50
CA HIS A 217 32.22 24.37 1.67
C HIS A 217 30.75 24.65 1.39
N TYR A 218 29.86 23.88 2.01
CA TYR A 218 28.43 24.16 2.01
C TYR A 218 27.92 24.33 3.44
N PHE A 219 27.23 25.44 3.70
CA PHE A 219 26.68 25.77 5.00
C PHE A 219 25.19 25.45 4.99
N ILE A 220 24.79 24.51 5.85
CA ILE A 220 23.38 24.17 6.06
C ILE A 220 22.85 25.05 7.19
N PRO A 221 21.74 25.79 6.99
CA PRO A 221 21.08 26.50 8.07
C PRO A 221 20.62 25.54 9.17
N HIS A 222 20.70 25.97 10.42
CA HIS A 222 20.07 25.29 11.54
C HIS A 222 18.62 25.76 11.73
#